data_AF-W7DAF3-F1
#
_entry.id   AF-W7DAF3-F1
#
_cell.length_a   1.000
_cell.length_b   1.000
_cell.length_c   1.000
_cell.angle_alpha   90.00
_cell.angle_beta   90.00
_cell.angle_gamma   90.00
#
_symmetry.space_group_name_H-M   'P 1'
#
loop_
_entity.id
_entity.type
_entity.pdbx_description
1 polymer ?
#
loop_
_entity_poly.entity_id
_entity_poly.type
_entity_poly.pdbx_seq_one_letter_code
_entity_poly.pdbx_strand_id
1 'polypeptide(L)'
;MDEFDQLTQSIRHQENRISEYQLEIRNLKIKLECLYTAQNKQRQIHDKFLEFQYHRKRQYKSMYNITDQMRFARSHSIRVLDILNSNQALHTEHLLEDALQKIGLEIDKTEQEVTINQALLLDCDQLISQLSQQRLQLLNK
;
A
#
# COMPACT_ATOMS: atom_id res chain seq x y z
N MET A 1 41.71 -18.85 19.23
CA MET A 1 41.45 -17.91 18.13
C MET A 1 41.88 -16.55 18.62
N ASP A 2 42.70 -15.88 17.83
CA ASP A 2 43.25 -14.59 18.21
C ASP A 2 42.14 -13.52 18.15
N GLU A 3 42.22 -12.51 19.02
CA GLU A 3 41.25 -11.42 19.12
C GLU A 3 41.05 -10.71 17.75
N PHE A 4 42.10 -10.68 16.94
CA PHE A 4 42.09 -10.20 15.56
C PHE A 4 41.18 -11.02 14.62
N ASP A 5 41.23 -12.35 14.74
CA ASP A 5 40.41 -13.26 13.92
C ASP A 5 38.93 -13.13 14.30
N GLN A 6 38.63 -12.95 15.59
CA GLN A 6 37.27 -12.75 16.09
C GLN A 6 36.67 -11.43 15.57
N LEU A 7 37.44 -10.34 15.55
CA LEU A 7 37.00 -9.07 14.96
C LEU A 7 36.77 -9.20 13.46
N THR A 8 37.64 -9.93 12.75
CA THR A 8 37.49 -10.14 11.30
C THR A 8 36.25 -10.97 10.98
N GLN A 9 35.95 -12.00 11.76
CA GLN A 9 34.70 -12.77 11.61
C GLN A 9 33.47 -11.92 11.92
N SER A 10 33.54 -11.08 12.96
CA SER A 10 32.44 -10.18 13.33
C SER A 10 32.15 -9.14 12.25
N ILE A 11 33.18 -8.54 11.65
CA ILE A 11 33.03 -7.61 10.52
C ILE A 11 32.35 -8.31 9.34
N ARG A 12 32.83 -9.49 8.93
CA ARG A 12 32.22 -10.27 7.85
C ARG A 12 30.76 -10.63 8.13
N HIS A 13 30.44 -10.95 9.38
CA HIS A 13 29.06 -11.23 9.78
C HIS A 13 28.17 -9.99 9.61
N GLN A 14 28.64 -8.80 9.97
CA GLN A 14 27.88 -7.56 9.75
C GLN A 14 27.78 -7.20 8.25
N GLU A 15 28.82 -7.44 7.44
CA GLU A 15 28.78 -7.24 5.98
C GLU A 15 27.72 -8.14 5.32
N ASN A 16 27.58 -9.39 5.79
CA ASN A 16 26.52 -10.28 5.34
C ASN A 16 25.12 -9.73 5.70
N ARG A 17 24.94 -9.24 6.93
CA ARG A 17 23.67 -8.62 7.36
C ARG A 17 23.32 -7.37 6.55
N ILE A 18 24.32 -6.54 6.20
CA ILE A 18 24.11 -5.40 5.30
C ILE A 18 23.58 -5.87 3.95
N SER A 19 24.19 -6.92 3.38
CA SER A 19 23.77 -7.47 2.10
C SER A 19 22.32 -7.98 2.15
N GLU A 20 21.94 -8.64 3.25
CA GLU A 20 20.56 -9.08 3.51
C GLU A 20 19.59 -7.90 3.62
N TYR A 21 19.90 -6.88 4.44
CA TYR A 21 19.04 -5.70 4.59
C TYR A 21 18.91 -4.88 3.31
N GLN A 22 19.99 -4.75 2.53
CA GLN A 22 19.94 -4.10 1.22
C GLN A 22 19.01 -4.82 0.24
N LEU A 23 19.07 -6.16 0.22
CA LEU A 23 18.17 -6.98 -0.59
C LEU A 23 16.71 -6.84 -0.12
N GLU A 24 16.48 -6.86 1.19
CA GLU A 24 15.15 -6.70 1.77
C GLU A 24 14.55 -5.32 1.46
N ILE A 25 15.31 -4.25 1.63
CA ILE A 25 14.90 -2.88 1.25
C ILE A 25 14.53 -2.82 -0.24
N ARG A 26 15.32 -3.48 -1.11
CA ARG A 26 15.01 -3.52 -2.55
C ARG A 26 13.69 -4.23 -2.81
N ASN A 27 13.44 -5.35 -2.17
CA ASN A 27 12.20 -6.11 -2.31
C ASN A 27 11.00 -5.32 -1.78
N LEU A 28 11.14 -4.64 -0.64
CA LEU A 28 10.10 -3.77 -0.08
C LEU A 28 9.80 -2.57 -0.98
N LYS A 29 10.81 -1.97 -1.62
CA LYS A 29 10.61 -0.90 -2.60
C LYS A 29 9.82 -1.38 -3.83
N ILE A 30 10.15 -2.57 -4.36
CA ILE A 30 9.39 -3.19 -5.45
C ILE A 30 7.94 -3.45 -5.02
N LYS A 31 7.74 -3.92 -3.79
CA LYS A 31 6.40 -4.12 -3.21
C LYS A 31 5.63 -2.80 -3.14
N LEU A 32 6.26 -1.70 -2.68
CA LEU A 32 5.65 -0.37 -2.63
C LEU A 32 5.22 0.11 -4.02
N GLU A 33 6.06 -0.01 -5.03
CA GLU A 33 5.70 0.35 -6.42
C GLU A 33 4.46 -0.42 -6.90
N CYS A 34 4.39 -1.72 -6.58
CA CYS A 34 3.23 -2.54 -6.89
C CYS A 34 1.97 -2.08 -6.15
N LEU A 35 2.09 -1.75 -4.86
CA LEU A 35 0.98 -1.26 -4.03
C LEU A 35 0.47 0.10 -4.51
N TYR A 36 1.36 1.05 -4.85
CA TYR A 36 0.98 2.33 -5.43
C TYR A 36 0.25 2.16 -6.77
N THR A 37 0.72 1.24 -7.60
CA THR A 37 0.04 0.90 -8.86
C THR A 37 -1.35 0.31 -8.60
N ALA A 38 -1.48 -0.57 -7.61
CA ALA A 38 -2.76 -1.15 -7.20
C ALA A 38 -3.71 -0.07 -6.66
N GLN A 39 -3.22 0.84 -5.83
CA GLN A 39 -3.98 1.97 -5.28
C GLN A 39 -4.52 2.87 -6.41
N ASN A 40 -3.69 3.21 -7.38
CA ASN A 40 -4.09 4.02 -8.53
C ASN A 40 -5.17 3.33 -9.37
N LYS A 41 -5.02 2.03 -9.64
CA LYS A 41 -6.04 1.24 -10.34
C LYS A 41 -7.36 1.21 -9.56
N GLN A 42 -7.28 1.02 -8.24
CA GLN A 42 -8.46 1.00 -7.38
C GLN A 42 -9.17 2.36 -7.37
N ARG A 43 -8.43 3.49 -7.33
CA ARG A 43 -9.00 4.84 -7.45
C ARG A 43 -9.73 5.02 -8.78
N GLN A 44 -9.13 4.60 -9.89
CA GLN A 44 -9.78 4.66 -11.21
C GLN A 44 -11.07 3.83 -11.27
N ILE A 45 -11.09 2.65 -10.63
CA ILE A 45 -12.31 1.83 -10.55
C ILE A 45 -13.37 2.54 -9.72
N HIS A 46 -12.98 3.12 -8.58
CA HIS A 46 -13.87 3.87 -7.72
C HIS A 46 -14.47 5.10 -8.44
N ASP A 47 -13.64 5.89 -9.11
CA ASP A 47 -14.09 7.08 -9.86
C ASP A 47 -15.07 6.69 -10.98
N LYS A 48 -14.76 5.64 -11.75
CA LYS A 48 -15.67 5.12 -12.79
C LYS A 48 -16.99 4.61 -12.22
N PHE A 49 -16.95 3.98 -11.04
CA PHE A 49 -18.15 3.55 -10.36
C PHE A 49 -19.02 4.75 -9.99
N LEU A 50 -18.44 5.80 -9.41
CA LEU A 50 -19.14 7.04 -9.06
C LEU A 50 -19.74 7.70 -10.31
N GLU A 51 -18.96 7.86 -11.38
CA GLU A 51 -19.44 8.39 -12.66
C GLU A 51 -20.64 7.59 -13.19
N PHE A 52 -20.56 6.27 -13.17
CA PHE A 52 -21.66 5.40 -13.58
C PHE A 52 -22.91 5.62 -12.72
N GLN A 53 -22.77 5.69 -11.39
CA GLN A 53 -23.90 5.97 -10.49
C GLN A 53 -24.50 7.35 -10.77
N TYR A 54 -23.69 8.39 -11.00
CA TYR A 54 -24.16 9.73 -11.35
C TYR A 54 -24.95 9.74 -12.66
N HIS A 55 -24.42 9.12 -13.71
CA HIS A 55 -25.10 9.02 -15.01
C HIS A 55 -26.42 8.27 -14.89
N ARG A 56 -26.40 7.14 -14.19
CA ARG A 56 -27.58 6.31 -13.93
C ARG A 56 -28.65 7.11 -13.18
N LYS A 57 -28.29 7.82 -12.10
CA LYS A 57 -29.20 8.68 -11.33
C LYS A 57 -29.82 9.80 -12.19
N ARG A 58 -29.05 10.43 -13.07
CA ARG A 58 -29.57 11.45 -14.01
C ARG A 58 -30.56 10.88 -15.01
N GLN A 59 -30.24 9.74 -15.62
CA GLN A 59 -31.14 9.06 -16.57
C GLN A 59 -32.47 8.66 -15.91
N TYR A 60 -32.42 8.06 -14.72
CA TYR A 60 -33.62 7.68 -14.00
C TYR A 60 -34.43 8.87 -13.50
N LYS A 61 -33.79 9.97 -13.07
CA LYS A 61 -34.50 11.21 -12.71
C LYS A 61 -35.22 11.82 -13.94
N SER A 62 -34.59 11.77 -15.11
CA SER A 62 -35.22 12.19 -16.36
C SER A 62 -36.41 11.31 -16.72
N MET A 63 -36.27 9.98 -16.64
CA MET A 63 -37.39 9.05 -16.88
C MET A 63 -38.51 9.22 -15.85
N TYR A 64 -38.20 9.40 -14.58
CA TYR A 64 -39.18 9.63 -13.52
C TYR A 64 -40.03 10.88 -13.80
N ASN A 65 -39.38 11.98 -14.18
CA ASN A 65 -40.07 13.22 -14.58
C ASN A 65 -41.00 13.02 -15.80
N ILE A 66 -40.60 12.16 -16.75
CA ILE A 66 -41.43 11.80 -17.92
C ILE A 66 -42.61 10.91 -17.50
N THR A 67 -42.40 9.96 -16.58
CA THR A 67 -43.44 9.04 -16.10
C THR A 67 -44.41 9.65 -15.09
N ASP A 68 -44.02 10.67 -14.32
CA ASP A 68 -44.96 11.45 -13.50
C ASP A 68 -45.99 12.18 -14.38
N GLN A 69 -45.63 12.51 -15.63
CA GLN A 69 -46.55 13.06 -16.64
C GLN A 69 -47.40 11.98 -17.33
N MET A 70 -46.98 10.71 -17.31
CA MET A 70 -47.71 9.59 -17.92
C MET A 70 -47.75 8.39 -16.96
N ARG A 71 -48.86 8.24 -16.21
CA ARG A 71 -49.10 7.09 -15.31
C ARG A 71 -48.90 5.75 -16.03
N PHE A 72 -47.71 5.15 -15.93
CA PHE A 72 -47.45 3.80 -16.42
C PHE A 72 -46.51 2.96 -15.53
N ALA A 73 -47.03 1.77 -15.18
CA ALA A 73 -46.41 0.49 -14.83
C ALA A 73 -45.50 0.32 -13.59
N ARG A 74 -46.12 -0.28 -12.56
CA ARG A 74 -45.63 -0.76 -11.26
C ARG A 74 -44.51 -1.84 -11.26
N SER A 75 -43.94 -2.24 -12.41
CA SER A 75 -42.83 -3.22 -12.44
C SER A 75 -41.45 -2.58 -12.57
N HIS A 76 -41.36 -1.46 -13.29
CA HIS A 76 -40.12 -0.67 -13.38
C HIS A 76 -39.94 0.24 -12.17
N SER A 77 -41.02 0.58 -11.46
CA SER A 77 -40.96 1.45 -10.28
C SER A 77 -40.11 0.89 -9.14
N ILE A 78 -40.10 -0.42 -8.90
CA ILE A 78 -39.32 -1.04 -7.81
C ILE A 78 -37.82 -0.99 -8.11
N ARG A 79 -37.41 -1.30 -9.36
CA ARG A 79 -36.00 -1.22 -9.78
C ARG A 79 -35.50 0.22 -9.81
N VAL A 80 -36.35 1.16 -10.23
CA VAL A 80 -36.09 2.60 -10.18
C VAL A 80 -36.00 3.10 -8.73
N LEU A 81 -36.88 2.62 -7.84
CA LEU A 81 -36.87 2.93 -6.42
C LEU A 81 -35.63 2.35 -5.72
N ASP A 82 -35.18 1.13 -6.02
CA ASP A 82 -33.93 0.59 -5.45
C ASP A 82 -32.69 1.38 -5.89
N ILE A 83 -32.68 1.86 -7.13
CA ILE A 83 -31.61 2.72 -7.67
C ILE A 83 -31.68 4.13 -7.06
N LEU A 84 -32.88 4.65 -6.79
CA LEU A 84 -33.08 5.93 -6.10
C LEU A 84 -32.78 5.84 -4.59
N ASN A 85 -33.14 4.72 -3.96
CA ASN A 85 -32.94 4.41 -2.54
C ASN A 85 -31.51 3.97 -2.22
N SER A 86 -30.66 3.76 -3.25
CA SER A 86 -29.19 3.74 -3.17
C SER A 86 -28.51 2.65 -2.33
N ASN A 87 -29.24 1.76 -1.63
CA ASN A 87 -28.64 0.84 -0.64
C ASN A 87 -27.55 -0.10 -1.21
N GLN A 88 -27.75 -0.70 -2.39
CA GLN A 88 -26.73 -1.56 -3.01
C GLN A 88 -25.56 -0.77 -3.60
N ALA A 89 -25.82 0.42 -4.12
CA ALA A 89 -24.76 1.29 -4.65
C ALA A 89 -23.87 1.82 -3.52
N LEU A 90 -24.46 2.26 -2.42
CA LEU A 90 -23.77 2.68 -1.19
C LEU A 90 -22.94 1.53 -0.60
N HIS A 91 -23.48 0.32 -0.54
CA HIS A 91 -22.71 -0.84 -0.09
C HIS A 91 -21.49 -1.10 -0.98
N THR A 92 -21.66 -1.00 -2.30
CA THR A 92 -20.56 -1.21 -3.25
C THR A 92 -19.52 -0.09 -3.16
N GLU A 93 -19.94 1.15 -2.97
CA GLU A 93 -19.08 2.32 -2.72
C GLU A 93 -18.22 2.09 -1.47
N HIS A 94 -18.84 1.72 -0.34
CA HIS A 94 -18.11 1.41 0.88
C HIS A 94 -17.09 0.27 0.70
N LEU A 95 -17.43 -0.80 -0.04
CA LEU A 95 -16.46 -1.86 -0.34
C LEU A 95 -15.25 -1.37 -1.15
N LEU A 96 -15.48 -0.43 -2.07
CA LEU A 96 -14.41 0.17 -2.87
C LEU A 96 -13.53 1.12 -2.04
N GLU A 97 -14.14 1.90 -1.14
CA GLU A 97 -13.44 2.73 -0.15
C GLU A 97 -12.63 1.88 0.83
N ASP A 98 -13.21 0.82 1.38
CA ASP A 98 -12.53 -0.12 2.27
C ASP A 98 -11.31 -0.75 1.60
N ALA A 99 -11.42 -1.11 0.31
CA ALA A 99 -10.29 -1.63 -0.45
C ALA A 99 -9.18 -0.58 -0.62
N LEU A 100 -9.53 0.70 -0.86
CA LEU A 100 -8.55 1.80 -0.90
C LEU A 100 -7.85 1.99 0.44
N GLN A 101 -8.60 1.94 1.54
CA GLN A 101 -8.04 2.06 2.89
C GLN A 101 -7.10 0.90 3.21
N LYS A 102 -7.47 -0.34 2.88
CA LYS A 102 -6.62 -1.52 3.09
C LYS A 102 -5.30 -1.41 2.33
N ILE A 103 -5.34 -0.97 1.07
CA ILE A 103 -4.12 -0.73 0.28
C ILE A 103 -3.28 0.38 0.93
N GLY A 104 -3.91 1.47 1.40
CA GLY A 104 -3.23 2.55 2.10
C GLY A 104 -2.51 2.07 3.37
N LEU A 105 -3.18 1.31 4.22
CA LEU A 105 -2.58 0.73 5.42
C LEU A 105 -1.41 -0.20 5.11
N GLU A 106 -1.50 -0.96 4.01
CA GLU A 106 -0.40 -1.82 3.60
C GLU A 106 0.80 -1.04 3.04
N ILE A 107 0.56 0.09 2.36
CA ILE A 107 1.61 1.03 1.96
C ILE A 107 2.30 1.58 3.21
N ASP A 108 1.55 2.15 4.14
CA ASP A 108 2.10 2.75 5.37
C ASP A 108 2.95 1.74 6.15
N LYS A 109 2.46 0.50 6.29
CA LYS A 109 3.20 -0.59 6.93
C LYS A 109 4.50 -0.92 6.19
N THR A 110 4.44 -1.02 4.87
CA THR A 110 5.61 -1.36 4.05
C THR A 110 6.65 -0.21 4.08
N GLU A 111 6.23 1.05 4.14
CA GLU A 111 7.12 2.21 4.31
C GLU A 111 7.80 2.23 5.69
N GLN A 112 7.07 1.84 6.74
CA GLN A 112 7.66 1.65 8.07
C GLN A 112 8.71 0.53 8.05
N GLU A 113 8.43 -0.62 7.41
CA GLU A 113 9.39 -1.71 7.26
C GLU A 113 10.66 -1.26 6.51
N VAL A 114 10.52 -0.47 5.44
CA VAL A 114 11.67 0.13 4.74
C VAL A 114 12.49 1.02 5.67
N THR A 115 11.83 1.86 6.46
CA THR A 115 12.50 2.79 7.39
C THR A 115 13.27 2.03 8.47
N ILE A 116 12.66 0.98 9.03
CA ILE A 116 13.31 0.11 10.02
C ILE A 116 14.54 -0.57 9.42
N ASN A 117 14.43 -1.15 8.23
CA ASN A 117 15.55 -1.83 7.58
C ASN A 117 16.67 -0.84 7.19
N GLN A 118 16.33 0.40 6.83
CA GLN A 118 17.33 1.46 6.63
C GLN A 118 18.07 1.82 7.91
N ALA A 119 17.36 1.91 9.05
CA ALA A 119 18.00 2.16 10.34
C ALA A 119 18.94 1.01 10.74
N LEU A 120 18.49 -0.25 10.58
CA LEU A 120 19.32 -1.42 10.86
C LEU A 120 20.59 -1.48 9.99
N LEU A 121 20.50 -1.05 8.73
CA LEU A 121 21.65 -0.97 7.83
C LEU A 121 22.67 0.07 8.35
N LEU A 122 22.21 1.26 8.77
CA LEU A 122 23.07 2.28 9.35
C LEU A 122 23.74 1.80 10.65
N ASP A 123 23.02 1.07 11.50
CA ASP A 123 23.57 0.49 12.71
C ASP A 123 24.68 -0.54 12.40
N CYS A 124 24.47 -1.39 11.39
CA CYS A 124 25.49 -2.32 10.91
C CYS A 124 26.74 -1.60 10.39
N ASP A 125 26.59 -0.52 9.62
CA ASP A 125 27.71 0.30 9.12
C ASP A 125 28.53 0.93 10.27
N GLN A 126 27.84 1.43 11.31
CA GLN A 126 28.49 1.97 12.50
C GLN A 126 29.25 0.89 13.26
N LEU A 127 28.66 -0.29 13.43
CA LEU A 127 29.32 -1.43 14.10
C LEU A 127 30.56 -1.88 13.33
N ILE A 128 30.50 -1.99 12.00
CA ILE A 128 31.67 -2.32 11.17
C ILE A 128 32.77 -1.28 11.36
N SER A 129 32.41 0.00 11.40
CA SER A 129 33.38 1.09 11.61
C SER A 129 34.07 0.97 12.96
N GLN A 130 33.32 0.69 14.03
CA GLN A 130 33.86 0.48 15.38
C GLN A 130 34.78 -0.75 15.46
N LEU A 131 34.33 -1.89 14.94
CA LEU A 131 35.11 -3.14 14.90
C LEU A 131 36.39 -2.96 14.08
N SER A 132 36.32 -2.23 12.96
CA SER A 132 37.47 -1.93 12.12
C SER A 132 38.50 -1.05 12.84
N GLN A 133 38.05 -0.07 13.61
CA GLN A 133 38.93 0.76 14.44
C GLN A 133 39.61 -0.06 15.54
N GLN A 134 38.87 -0.93 16.24
CA GLN A 134 39.44 -1.84 17.24
C GLN A 134 40.49 -2.77 16.63
N ARG A 135 40.20 -3.32 15.43
CA ARG A 135 41.14 -4.18 14.71
C ARG A 135 42.43 -3.44 14.33
N LEU A 136 42.33 -2.18 13.89
CA LEU A 136 43.49 -1.34 13.58
C LEU A 136 44.32 -1.02 14.82
N GLN A 137 43.68 -0.79 15.97
CA GLN A 137 44.39 -0.57 17.24
C GLN A 137 45.18 -1.80 17.68
N LEU A 138 44.66 -3.01 17.45
CA LEU A 138 45.38 -4.26 17.74
C LEU A 138 46.57 -4.50 16.81
N LEU A 139 46.50 -4.06 15.55
CA LEU A 139 47.62 -4.15 14.60
C LEU A 139 48.79 -3.20 14.94
N ASN A 140 48.50 -2.09 15.61
CA ASN A 140 49.47 -1.07 15.96
C ASN A 140 50.09 -1.27 17.36
N LYS A 141 49.72 -2.33 18.07
CA LYS A 141 50.31 -2.75 19.35
C LYS A 141 51.37 -3.83 19.12
#